data_AF-A0A7Y5DXM3-F1
#
_entry.id   AF-A0A7Y5DXM3-F1
#
_cell.length_a   1.000
_cell.length_b   1.000
_cell.length_c   1.000
_cell.angle_alpha   90.00
_cell.angle_beta   90.00
_cell.angle_gamma   90.00
#
_symmetry.space_group_name_H-M   'P 1'
#
loop_
_entity.id
_entity.type
_entity.pdbx_description
1 polymer ?
#
loop_
_entity_poly.entity_id
_entity_poly.type
_entity_poly.pdbx_seq_one_letter_code
_entity_poly.pdbx_strand_id
1 'polypeptide(L)'
;MHRTHFRRPRGASLLSLALVASASIVACGGSGSATASGGARVSGQSALMEQTFAGKCNPKSAERPFIIEWDATDASGFQARANTGLVFVKYEGCDLKVLDACGPEDKTAYKDPEWTAGSIEKVDINTEGELYAKLPLGAASLGARASAGEKFHMEYFVSGTRNATKVSYSKAELAKLPGCKGATHFVYGYNLGAFALGSLTNAKGEAGVSFKGIGAGGSQSSSTNAEKKGGLLGTCSPDKPETVKTCQSPIRLSVRELE
;
A
#
# COMPACT_ATOMS: atom_id res chain seq x y z
N MET A 1 33.29 50.91 12.93
CA MET A 1 32.91 52.03 13.83
C MET A 1 31.95 52.95 13.08
N HIS A 2 30.82 53.29 13.72
CA HIS A 2 29.86 54.35 13.38
C HIS A 2 29.01 54.19 12.09
N ARG A 3 27.72 54.51 12.07
CA ARG A 3 26.65 54.59 13.08
C ARG A 3 25.37 54.73 12.25
N THR A 4 24.38 53.91 12.53
CA THR A 4 23.06 53.89 11.91
C THR A 4 22.21 55.07 12.42
N HIS A 5 21.48 55.76 11.53
CA HIS A 5 20.40 56.70 11.87
C HIS A 5 19.06 56.00 11.51
N PHE A 6 18.21 55.66 12.48
CA PHE A 6 17.05 56.45 12.99
C PHE A 6 16.11 56.88 11.85
N ARG A 7 14.82 56.47 11.76
CA ARG A 7 13.73 56.80 12.71
C ARG A 7 12.42 56.07 12.27
N ARG A 8 11.74 55.39 13.22
CA ARG A 8 10.28 55.03 13.22
C ARG A 8 9.44 56.33 13.38
N PRO A 9 8.09 56.42 13.16
CA PRO A 9 7.10 55.48 13.73
C PRO A 9 5.66 55.42 13.11
N ARG A 10 4.83 54.57 13.77
CA ARG A 10 3.37 54.71 14.06
C ARG A 10 2.32 54.47 12.97
N GLY A 11 1.45 53.49 13.27
CA GLY A 11 0.09 53.39 12.75
C GLY A 11 -0.65 52.24 13.43
N ALA A 12 -1.35 52.53 14.53
CA ALA A 12 -2.25 51.62 15.24
C ALA A 12 -3.70 51.91 14.82
N SER A 13 -4.53 50.87 14.67
CA SER A 13 -6.00 50.92 14.75
C SER A 13 -6.52 49.47 14.87
N LEU A 14 -6.99 49.07 16.05
CA LEU A 14 -8.38 49.14 16.53
C LEU A 14 -9.30 48.19 15.74
N LEU A 15 -9.62 47.00 16.27
CA LEU A 15 -10.81 46.68 17.09
C LEU A 15 -12.14 47.07 16.42
N SER A 16 -12.93 46.07 16.03
CA SER A 16 -14.39 46.18 15.98
C SER A 16 -15.03 44.79 16.12
N LEU A 17 -15.75 44.66 17.23
CA LEU A 17 -16.59 43.58 17.69
C LEU A 17 -18.03 43.93 17.24
N ALA A 18 -18.79 43.02 16.64
CA ALA A 18 -20.24 43.18 16.53
C ALA A 18 -20.97 41.84 16.40
N LEU A 19 -21.59 41.45 17.52
CA LEU A 19 -22.69 40.49 17.66
C LEU A 19 -23.96 41.07 17.01
N VAL A 20 -24.72 40.29 16.23
CA VAL A 20 -26.18 40.47 16.10
C VAL A 20 -26.87 39.11 15.99
N ALA A 21 -27.74 38.83 16.97
CA ALA A 21 -28.72 37.76 17.01
C ALA A 21 -30.07 38.24 16.45
N SER A 22 -30.95 37.30 16.05
CA SER A 22 -32.45 37.31 15.99
C SER A 22 -32.93 36.63 14.68
N ALA A 23 -33.60 35.47 14.66
CA ALA A 23 -34.93 35.07 15.16
C ALA A 23 -36.00 34.99 14.04
N SER A 24 -36.40 33.74 13.75
CA SER A 24 -37.77 33.24 13.48
C SER A 24 -38.64 33.78 12.32
N ILE A 25 -38.96 32.90 11.36
CA ILE A 25 -40.29 32.85 10.72
C ILE A 25 -40.80 31.41 10.71
N VAL A 26 -41.99 31.26 11.29
CA VAL A 26 -42.86 30.07 11.29
C VAL A 26 -43.62 30.02 9.96
N ALA A 27 -43.68 28.86 9.31
CA ALA A 27 -44.70 28.56 8.30
C ALA A 27 -45.16 27.11 8.46
N CYS A 28 -46.41 26.96 8.90
CA CYS A 28 -47.22 25.74 8.81
C CYS A 28 -47.86 25.63 7.42
N GLY A 29 -48.06 24.40 6.94
CA GLY A 29 -49.09 24.09 5.95
C GLY A 29 -48.59 23.36 4.71
N GLY A 30 -48.77 22.04 4.68
CA GLY A 30 -48.46 21.21 3.51
C GLY A 30 -48.70 19.74 3.76
N SER A 31 -49.96 19.37 3.96
CA SER A 31 -50.44 17.99 4.03
C SER A 31 -50.11 17.25 2.72
N GLY A 32 -49.19 16.30 2.77
CA GLY A 32 -48.84 15.43 1.66
C GLY A 32 -48.45 14.05 2.19
N SER A 33 -49.40 13.13 2.16
CA SER A 33 -49.28 11.75 2.57
C SER A 33 -48.10 11.05 1.88
N ALA A 34 -47.15 10.54 2.65
CA ALA A 34 -46.26 9.47 2.23
C ALA A 34 -46.08 8.49 3.39
N THR A 35 -46.78 7.37 3.27
CA THR A 35 -46.58 6.06 3.89
C THR A 35 -45.39 5.94 4.86
N ALA A 36 -45.72 5.88 6.14
CA ALA A 36 -44.91 5.25 7.16
C ALA A 36 -45.10 3.72 7.10
N SER A 37 -44.06 3.04 6.66
CA SER A 37 -43.70 1.68 7.09
C SER A 37 -42.19 1.78 7.31
N GLY A 38 -41.66 1.84 8.53
CA GLY A 38 -42.03 1.11 9.73
C GLY A 38 -40.76 0.40 10.16
N GLY A 39 -40.14 0.87 11.25
CA GLY A 39 -39.15 0.09 12.00
C GLY A 39 -37.68 0.44 11.77
N ALA A 40 -37.21 1.50 12.41
CA ALA A 40 -35.86 1.46 12.98
C ALA A 40 -35.88 0.51 14.19
N ARG A 41 -35.16 -0.61 14.13
CA ARG A 41 -34.63 -1.30 15.31
C ARG A 41 -33.21 -1.81 15.03
N VAL A 42 -32.26 -1.02 15.49
CA VAL A 42 -31.03 -1.40 16.21
C VAL A 42 -30.43 -2.77 15.86
N SER A 43 -29.43 -2.75 14.99
CA SER A 43 -28.21 -3.51 15.21
C SER A 43 -27.05 -2.51 15.23
N GLY A 44 -26.75 -1.95 16.41
CA GLY A 44 -25.58 -1.11 16.68
C GLY A 44 -24.22 -1.81 16.50
N GLN A 45 -24.18 -2.88 15.71
CA GLN A 45 -22.99 -3.66 15.36
C GLN A 45 -22.54 -3.38 13.91
N SER A 46 -23.41 -2.85 13.04
CA SER A 46 -23.06 -2.64 11.62
C SER A 46 -22.17 -1.40 11.42
N ALA A 47 -22.44 -0.29 12.12
CA ALA A 47 -21.61 0.91 12.02
C ALA A 47 -20.23 0.76 12.67
N LEU A 48 -20.08 -0.18 13.61
CA LEU A 48 -18.79 -0.50 14.22
C LEU A 48 -18.00 -1.51 13.38
N MET A 49 -18.66 -2.41 12.63
CA MET A 49 -17.96 -3.26 11.66
C MET A 49 -17.42 -2.48 10.45
N GLU A 50 -18.09 -1.40 10.06
CA GLU A 50 -17.61 -0.48 9.00
C GLU A 50 -16.39 0.36 9.45
N GLN A 51 -16.22 0.54 10.76
CA GLN A 51 -15.09 1.26 11.36
C GLN A 51 -13.97 0.36 11.87
N THR A 52 -14.20 -0.95 12.03
CA THR A 52 -13.11 -1.90 12.28
C THR A 52 -12.32 -2.13 10.99
N PHE A 53 -11.00 -2.24 11.12
CA PHE A 53 -10.03 -2.55 10.05
C PHE A 53 -10.49 -3.66 9.09
N ALA A 54 -11.31 -4.61 9.57
CA ALA A 54 -11.91 -5.70 8.81
C ALA A 54 -12.92 -5.29 7.72
N GLY A 55 -13.58 -4.12 7.82
CA GLY A 55 -14.59 -3.66 6.85
C GLY A 55 -14.02 -2.84 5.68
N LYS A 56 -12.77 -2.35 5.77
CA LYS A 56 -12.14 -1.47 4.77
C LYS A 56 -11.34 -2.20 3.69
N CYS A 57 -11.14 -3.51 3.84
CA CYS A 57 -10.28 -4.27 2.93
C CYS A 57 -11.10 -4.96 1.85
N ASN A 58 -10.89 -4.53 0.59
CA ASN A 58 -11.52 -5.14 -0.56
C ASN A 58 -10.94 -6.56 -0.77
N PRO A 59 -11.77 -7.61 -0.77
CA PRO A 59 -11.33 -9.00 -0.86
C PRO A 59 -10.56 -9.31 -2.17
N LYS A 60 -10.84 -8.61 -3.28
CA LYS A 60 -10.09 -8.82 -4.54
C LYS A 60 -8.66 -8.28 -4.50
N SER A 61 -8.45 -7.18 -3.77
CA SER A 61 -7.11 -6.64 -3.53
C SER A 61 -6.35 -7.44 -2.45
N ALA A 62 -7.06 -8.25 -1.66
CA ALA A 62 -6.46 -9.18 -0.72
C ALA A 62 -5.80 -10.38 -1.42
N GLU A 63 -6.35 -10.84 -2.55
CA GLU A 63 -5.80 -11.96 -3.33
C GLU A 63 -4.45 -11.64 -4.01
N ARG A 64 -4.21 -10.36 -4.33
CA ARG A 64 -2.98 -9.93 -5.03
C ARG A 64 -2.32 -8.72 -4.38
N PRO A 65 -1.79 -8.85 -3.15
CA PRO A 65 -1.28 -7.71 -2.40
C PRO A 65 0.08 -7.26 -2.92
N PHE A 66 0.29 -5.94 -2.95
CA PHE A 66 1.62 -5.36 -3.07
C PHE A 66 2.37 -5.53 -1.74
N ILE A 67 3.60 -6.04 -1.81
CA ILE A 67 4.46 -6.24 -0.63
C ILE A 67 5.45 -5.09 -0.43
N ILE A 68 5.01 -3.90 -0.78
CA ILE A 68 5.83 -2.70 -0.88
C ILE A 68 6.25 -2.18 0.50
N GLU A 69 5.46 -2.48 1.52
CA GLU A 69 5.73 -2.05 2.90
C GLU A 69 6.58 -3.02 3.70
N TRP A 70 6.77 -4.25 3.21
CA TRP A 70 7.66 -5.21 3.84
C TRP A 70 9.02 -4.55 4.05
N ASP A 71 9.54 -4.68 5.27
CA ASP A 71 10.90 -4.30 5.52
C ASP A 71 11.87 -5.26 4.80
N ALA A 72 13.16 -4.91 4.79
CA ALA A 72 14.16 -5.72 4.12
C ALA A 72 14.26 -7.15 4.68
N THR A 73 13.94 -7.34 5.96
CA THR A 73 13.95 -8.64 6.62
C THR A 73 12.77 -9.49 6.14
N ASP A 74 11.55 -8.95 6.12
CA ASP A 74 10.38 -9.68 5.62
C ASP A 74 10.53 -10.04 4.12
N ALA A 75 10.98 -9.08 3.31
CA ALA A 75 11.19 -9.30 1.89
C ALA A 75 12.29 -10.33 1.61
N SER A 76 13.39 -10.29 2.37
CA SER A 76 14.47 -11.29 2.23
C SER A 76 14.05 -12.67 2.74
N GLY A 77 13.29 -12.73 3.84
CA GLY A 77 12.71 -13.98 4.37
C GLY A 77 11.81 -14.64 3.33
N PHE A 78 10.88 -13.89 2.73
CA PHE A 78 10.06 -14.37 1.63
C PHE A 78 10.89 -14.90 0.46
N GLN A 79 11.89 -14.14 -0.01
CA GLN A 79 12.73 -14.57 -1.14
C GLN A 79 13.51 -15.84 -0.81
N ALA A 80 14.07 -15.93 0.40
CA ALA A 80 14.78 -17.12 0.85
C ALA A 80 13.87 -18.35 0.85
N ARG A 81 12.64 -18.22 1.36
CA ARG A 81 11.64 -19.28 1.34
C ARG A 81 11.20 -19.63 -0.08
N ALA A 82 10.89 -18.65 -0.92
CA ALA A 82 10.47 -18.87 -2.30
C ALA A 82 11.55 -19.51 -3.19
N ASN A 83 12.83 -19.39 -2.80
CA ASN A 83 13.95 -20.05 -3.47
C ASN A 83 14.14 -21.51 -3.05
N THR A 84 13.63 -21.91 -1.89
CA THR A 84 13.82 -23.28 -1.36
C THR A 84 12.53 -24.09 -1.28
N GLY A 85 11.36 -23.47 -1.37
CA GLY A 85 10.08 -24.13 -1.23
C GLY A 85 8.90 -23.21 -1.52
N LEU A 86 7.69 -23.76 -1.36
CA LEU A 86 6.48 -22.97 -1.48
C LEU A 86 6.29 -22.10 -0.24
N VAL A 87 5.85 -20.86 -0.45
CA VAL A 87 5.56 -19.95 0.66
C VAL A 87 4.10 -20.10 1.12
N PHE A 88 3.94 -20.40 2.40
CA PHE A 88 2.65 -20.38 3.08
C PHE A 88 2.52 -19.13 3.94
N VAL A 89 1.30 -18.60 4.03
CA VAL A 89 1.04 -17.36 4.76
C VAL A 89 -0.18 -17.50 5.66
N LYS A 90 -0.14 -16.75 6.75
CA LYS A 90 -1.31 -16.44 7.57
C LYS A 90 -1.86 -15.10 7.10
N TYR A 91 -3.06 -15.12 6.56
CA TYR A 91 -3.78 -13.95 6.08
C TYR A 91 -4.95 -13.71 7.01
N GLU A 92 -4.94 -12.59 7.73
CA GLU A 92 -6.00 -12.22 8.67
C GLU A 92 -6.33 -10.74 8.51
N GLY A 93 -7.57 -10.43 8.11
CA GLY A 93 -7.98 -9.06 7.84
C GLY A 93 -7.22 -8.47 6.65
N CYS A 94 -6.28 -7.57 6.94
CA CYS A 94 -5.39 -6.96 5.93
C CYS A 94 -3.92 -7.14 6.31
N ASP A 95 -3.64 -8.08 7.22
CA ASP A 95 -2.30 -8.48 7.60
C ASP A 95 -1.94 -9.80 6.90
N LEU A 96 -0.72 -9.86 6.39
CA LEU A 96 -0.18 -11.03 5.71
C LEU A 96 1.18 -11.33 6.30
N LYS A 97 1.27 -12.48 6.97
CA LYS A 97 2.49 -12.96 7.61
C LYS A 97 3.00 -14.22 6.93
N VAL A 98 4.28 -14.22 6.57
CA VAL A 98 4.98 -15.40 6.04
C VAL A 98 5.21 -16.42 7.16
N LEU A 99 4.95 -17.70 6.88
CA LEU A 99 5.19 -18.81 7.80
C LEU A 99 6.51 -19.51 7.43
N ASP A 100 7.62 -19.01 7.97
CA ASP A 100 8.97 -19.40 7.54
C ASP A 100 9.32 -20.87 7.81
N ALA A 101 8.63 -21.53 8.74
CA ALA A 101 8.82 -22.94 9.06
C ALA A 101 7.80 -23.87 8.37
N CYS A 102 6.91 -23.32 7.53
CA CYS A 102 5.85 -24.10 6.89
C CYS A 102 6.28 -24.63 5.52
N GLY A 103 5.92 -25.89 5.26
CA GLY A 103 6.07 -26.55 3.96
C GLY A 103 7.41 -27.30 3.77
N PRO A 104 7.45 -28.26 2.83
CA PRO A 104 8.68 -28.95 2.47
C PRO A 104 9.63 -28.01 1.72
N GLU A 105 10.94 -28.22 1.92
CA GLU A 105 11.98 -27.56 1.14
C GLU A 105 12.12 -28.25 -0.22
N ASP A 106 11.22 -27.92 -1.14
CA ASP A 106 11.24 -28.35 -2.53
C ASP A 106 11.59 -27.18 -3.45
N LYS A 107 12.81 -27.17 -3.98
CA LYS A 107 13.31 -26.13 -4.90
C LYS A 107 12.51 -26.06 -6.21
N THR A 108 11.69 -27.07 -6.51
CA THR A 108 10.79 -27.12 -7.66
C THR A 108 9.37 -26.64 -7.33
N ALA A 109 9.14 -26.08 -6.15
CA ALA A 109 7.85 -25.54 -5.74
C ALA A 109 7.35 -24.40 -6.64
N TYR A 110 8.27 -23.64 -7.25
CA TYR A 110 7.98 -22.61 -8.25
C TYR A 110 8.64 -22.96 -9.59
N LYS A 111 7.92 -22.70 -10.68
CA LYS A 111 8.45 -22.74 -12.04
C LYS A 111 9.53 -21.67 -12.23
N ASP A 112 10.30 -21.79 -13.30
CA ASP A 112 11.20 -20.73 -13.73
C ASP A 112 10.42 -19.43 -14.02
N PRO A 113 11.05 -18.26 -13.85
CA PRO A 113 10.41 -17.00 -14.16
C PRO A 113 9.96 -16.91 -15.62
N GLU A 114 8.70 -16.53 -15.82
CA GLU A 114 8.15 -16.12 -17.10
C GLU A 114 8.38 -14.61 -17.24
N TRP A 115 9.37 -14.23 -18.05
CA TRP A 115 9.73 -12.84 -18.29
C TRP A 115 8.77 -12.16 -19.26
N THR A 116 8.52 -10.88 -19.04
CA THR A 116 7.63 -10.06 -19.86
C THR A 116 8.35 -8.80 -20.31
N ALA A 117 7.95 -8.21 -21.44
CA ALA A 117 8.47 -6.92 -21.87
C ALA A 117 8.29 -5.84 -20.79
N GLY A 118 7.27 -5.93 -19.93
CA GLY A 118 7.12 -5.02 -18.80
C GLY A 118 6.82 -3.56 -19.19
N SER A 119 6.36 -2.79 -18.22
CA SER A 119 6.14 -1.35 -18.34
C SER A 119 6.32 -0.69 -16.99
N ILE A 120 6.71 0.58 -16.98
CA ILE A 120 6.66 1.39 -15.77
C ILE A 120 5.20 1.83 -15.58
N GLU A 121 4.64 1.42 -14.46
CA GLU A 121 3.31 1.83 -14.01
C GLU A 121 3.44 2.86 -12.89
N LYS A 122 2.51 3.82 -12.88
CA LYS A 122 2.45 4.88 -11.88
C LYS A 122 1.14 4.84 -11.11
N VAL A 123 1.24 4.98 -9.80
CA VAL A 123 0.09 4.97 -8.91
C VAL A 123 0.18 6.16 -7.96
N ASP A 124 -0.70 7.13 -8.17
CA ASP A 124 -0.91 8.23 -7.24
C ASP A 124 -1.94 7.84 -6.19
N ILE A 125 -1.70 8.23 -4.94
CA ILE A 125 -2.58 8.01 -3.79
C ILE A 125 -2.84 9.37 -3.16
N ASN A 126 -4.05 9.88 -3.37
CA ASN A 126 -4.42 11.23 -2.93
C ASN A 126 -5.20 11.27 -1.61
N THR A 127 -5.72 10.13 -1.16
CA THR A 127 -6.61 10.01 0.01
C THR A 127 -6.34 8.71 0.77
N GLU A 128 -6.74 8.67 2.04
CA GLU A 128 -6.74 7.43 2.84
C GLU A 128 -7.56 6.32 2.15
N GLY A 129 -8.73 6.63 1.59
CA GLY A 129 -9.54 5.63 0.88
C GLY A 129 -8.82 5.02 -0.33
N GLU A 130 -8.09 5.83 -1.10
CA GLU A 130 -7.25 5.34 -2.19
C GLU A 130 -6.09 4.47 -1.70
N LEU A 131 -5.51 4.80 -0.54
CA LEU A 131 -4.45 4.00 0.06
C LEU A 131 -4.96 2.59 0.38
N TYR A 132 -6.10 2.46 1.07
CA TYR A 132 -6.70 1.15 1.36
C TYR A 132 -7.08 0.39 0.09
N ALA A 133 -7.53 1.08 -0.96
CA ALA A 133 -7.91 0.45 -2.22
C ALA A 133 -6.72 -0.05 -3.05
N LYS A 134 -5.62 0.72 -3.09
CA LYS A 134 -4.47 0.47 -3.98
C LYS A 134 -3.32 -0.25 -3.27
N LEU A 135 -3.10 0.03 -2.00
CA LEU A 135 -2.03 -0.53 -1.15
C LEU A 135 -2.59 -0.99 0.21
N PRO A 136 -3.44 -2.04 0.24
CA PRO A 136 -4.12 -2.46 1.46
C PRO A 136 -3.14 -2.84 2.59
N LEU A 137 -2.04 -3.52 2.27
CA LEU A 137 -1.01 -3.86 3.26
C LEU A 137 -0.27 -2.63 3.79
N GLY A 138 -0.24 -1.53 3.04
CA GLY A 138 0.37 -0.29 3.47
C GLY A 138 -0.54 0.73 4.13
N ALA A 139 -1.81 0.39 4.27
CA ALA A 139 -2.72 1.21 5.04
C ALA A 139 -2.34 1.26 6.54
N ALA A 140 -1.71 0.22 7.07
CA ALA A 140 -1.27 0.18 8.47
C ALA A 140 -0.14 1.18 8.77
N SER A 141 0.86 1.30 7.87
CA SER A 141 2.02 2.18 8.05
C SER A 141 1.78 3.61 7.54
N LEU A 142 0.97 3.77 6.49
CA LEU A 142 0.76 5.06 5.80
C LEU A 142 -0.61 5.70 6.10
N GLY A 143 -1.53 4.97 6.72
CA GLY A 143 -2.91 5.40 6.94
C GLY A 143 -3.02 6.73 7.66
N ALA A 144 -2.37 6.86 8.83
CA ALA A 144 -2.43 8.09 9.63
C ALA A 144 -1.91 9.33 8.86
N ARG A 145 -0.88 9.14 8.04
CA ARG A 145 -0.29 10.19 7.21
C ARG A 145 -1.23 10.57 6.06
N ALA A 146 -1.83 9.57 5.40
CA ALA A 146 -2.85 9.80 4.38
C ALA A 146 -4.09 10.51 4.94
N SER A 147 -4.56 10.14 6.13
CA SER A 147 -5.65 10.83 6.84
C SER A 147 -5.28 12.27 7.20
N ALA A 148 -4.01 12.55 7.48
CA ALA A 148 -3.48 13.90 7.71
C ALA A 148 -3.29 14.73 6.42
N GLY A 149 -3.70 14.20 5.25
CA GLY A 149 -3.66 14.89 3.97
C GLY A 149 -2.36 14.70 3.18
N GLU A 150 -1.47 13.83 3.65
CA GLU A 150 -0.29 13.45 2.88
C GLU A 150 -0.69 12.61 1.66
N LYS A 151 0.00 12.84 0.54
CA LYS A 151 -0.25 12.15 -0.72
C LYS A 151 0.98 11.37 -1.12
N PHE A 152 0.80 10.20 -1.73
CA PHE A 152 1.90 9.33 -2.11
C PHE A 152 1.93 9.10 -3.62
N HIS A 153 3.14 8.93 -4.15
CA HIS A 153 3.41 8.53 -5.51
C HIS A 153 4.20 7.24 -5.51
N MET A 154 3.79 6.30 -6.34
CA MET A 154 4.46 5.03 -6.51
C MET A 154 4.74 4.79 -7.98
N GLU A 155 5.96 4.37 -8.28
CA GLU A 155 6.32 3.83 -9.58
C GLU A 155 6.78 2.39 -9.40
N TYR A 156 6.35 1.49 -10.28
CA TYR A 156 6.82 0.11 -10.29
C TYR A 156 6.97 -0.42 -11.72
N PHE A 157 7.85 -1.39 -11.88
CA PHE A 157 8.06 -2.11 -13.14
C PHE A 157 7.90 -3.60 -12.89
N VAL A 158 7.16 -4.30 -13.76
CA VAL A 158 7.01 -5.76 -13.71
C VAL A 158 7.92 -6.37 -14.76
N SER A 159 8.95 -7.11 -14.35
CA SER A 159 9.87 -7.80 -15.25
C SER A 159 9.38 -9.21 -15.61
N GLY A 160 8.59 -9.84 -14.74
CA GLY A 160 8.06 -11.17 -15.00
C GLY A 160 7.24 -11.72 -13.85
N THR A 161 6.92 -13.01 -13.93
CA THR A 161 6.18 -13.73 -12.87
C THR A 161 6.81 -15.08 -12.58
N ARG A 162 6.71 -15.55 -11.34
CA ARG A 162 6.90 -16.95 -10.99
C ARG A 162 5.61 -17.53 -10.46
N ASN A 163 5.32 -18.76 -10.86
CA ASN A 163 4.10 -19.48 -10.51
C ASN A 163 4.45 -20.81 -9.84
N ALA A 164 3.64 -21.21 -8.87
CA ALA A 164 3.79 -22.48 -8.19
C ALA A 164 3.57 -23.65 -9.16
N THR A 165 4.25 -24.77 -8.93
CA THR A 165 4.07 -25.98 -9.72
C THR A 165 2.78 -26.71 -9.38
N LYS A 166 2.31 -26.60 -8.13
CA LYS A 166 1.02 -27.12 -7.67
C LYS A 166 -0.04 -26.02 -7.58
N VAL A 167 -1.29 -26.41 -7.84
CA VAL A 167 -2.45 -25.49 -7.90
C VAL A 167 -3.31 -25.49 -6.65
N SER A 168 -3.19 -26.48 -5.76
CA SER A 168 -3.88 -26.51 -4.47
C SER A 168 -3.11 -27.31 -3.42
N TYR A 169 -3.47 -27.07 -2.14
CA TYR A 169 -2.90 -27.72 -0.97
C TYR A 169 -3.99 -27.86 0.09
N SER A 170 -4.03 -29.01 0.76
CA SER A 170 -5.02 -29.26 1.80
C SER A 170 -4.62 -28.65 3.15
N LYS A 171 -5.57 -27.95 3.79
CA LYS A 171 -5.50 -27.50 5.19
C LYS A 171 -5.22 -28.66 6.13
N ALA A 172 -5.88 -29.80 5.91
CA ALA A 172 -5.79 -30.96 6.79
C ALA A 172 -4.40 -31.62 6.74
N GLU A 173 -3.74 -31.60 5.59
CA GLU A 173 -2.38 -32.13 5.45
C GLU A 173 -1.35 -31.19 6.08
N LEU A 174 -1.48 -29.89 5.82
CA LEU A 174 -0.57 -28.89 6.37
C LEU A 174 -0.71 -28.75 7.89
N ALA A 175 -1.91 -28.89 8.45
CA ALA A 175 -2.13 -28.82 9.89
C ALA A 175 -1.36 -29.89 10.69
N LYS A 176 -0.92 -30.97 10.04
CA LYS A 176 -0.07 -32.01 10.66
C LYS A 176 1.38 -31.55 10.85
N LEU A 177 1.80 -30.49 10.14
CA LEU A 177 3.15 -29.94 10.22
C LEU A 177 3.17 -28.82 11.28
N PRO A 178 4.00 -28.92 12.35
CA PRO A 178 4.03 -27.91 13.41
C PRO A 178 4.29 -26.49 12.91
N GLY A 179 5.17 -26.35 11.90
CA GLY A 179 5.50 -25.05 11.29
C GLY A 179 4.39 -24.43 10.45
N CYS A 180 3.34 -25.20 10.10
CA CYS A 180 2.21 -24.74 9.31
C CYS A 180 0.95 -24.42 10.12
N LYS A 181 1.05 -24.44 11.46
CA LYS A 181 -0.08 -24.10 12.31
C LYS A 181 -0.55 -22.66 12.01
N GLY A 182 -1.82 -22.51 11.65
CA GLY A 182 -2.41 -21.22 11.30
C GLY A 182 -2.18 -20.77 9.86
N ALA A 183 -1.65 -21.64 8.98
CA ALA A 183 -1.65 -21.38 7.55
C ALA A 183 -3.08 -21.25 7.03
N THR A 184 -3.31 -20.21 6.23
CA THR A 184 -4.63 -19.93 5.63
C THR A 184 -4.56 -19.95 4.11
N HIS A 185 -3.43 -19.49 3.57
CA HIS A 185 -3.18 -19.35 2.15
C HIS A 185 -1.77 -19.84 1.81
N PHE A 186 -1.55 -20.09 0.52
CA PHE A 186 -0.23 -20.21 -0.06
C PHE A 186 -0.04 -19.19 -1.19
N VAL A 187 1.21 -18.81 -1.42
CA VAL A 187 1.58 -17.91 -2.52
C VAL A 187 1.72 -18.74 -3.78
N TYR A 188 0.68 -18.79 -4.61
CA TYR A 188 0.69 -19.56 -5.85
C TYR A 188 1.41 -18.83 -6.98
N GLY A 189 1.72 -17.54 -6.82
CA GLY A 189 2.58 -16.83 -7.75
C GLY A 189 2.99 -15.46 -7.21
N TYR A 190 4.01 -14.86 -7.83
CA TYR A 190 4.46 -13.52 -7.50
C TYR A 190 5.10 -12.82 -8.70
N ASN A 191 4.93 -11.50 -8.77
CA ASN A 191 5.53 -10.64 -9.77
C ASN A 191 6.96 -10.25 -9.35
N LEU A 192 7.90 -10.36 -10.28
CA LEU A 192 9.26 -9.85 -10.17
C LEU A 192 9.33 -8.44 -10.77
N GLY A 193 10.20 -7.60 -10.22
CA GLY A 193 10.31 -6.23 -10.66
C GLY A 193 11.15 -5.33 -9.74
N ALA A 194 10.84 -4.04 -9.81
CA ALA A 194 11.32 -3.02 -8.90
C ALA A 194 10.22 -2.00 -8.63
N PHE A 195 10.30 -1.32 -7.49
CA PHE A 195 9.36 -0.26 -7.13
C PHE A 195 10.03 0.83 -6.28
N ALA A 196 9.42 2.00 -6.30
CA ALA A 196 9.69 3.10 -5.39
C ALA A 196 8.38 3.77 -4.99
N LEU A 197 8.19 4.01 -3.69
CA LEU A 197 7.06 4.71 -3.11
C LEU A 197 7.58 5.88 -2.27
N GLY A 198 6.98 7.05 -2.40
CA GLY A 198 7.30 8.20 -1.55
C GLY A 198 6.21 9.27 -1.56
N SER A 199 6.29 10.18 -0.61
CA SER A 199 5.36 11.31 -0.54
C SER A 199 5.52 12.30 -1.70
N LEU A 200 4.39 12.73 -2.26
CA LEU A 200 4.31 13.74 -3.33
C LEU A 200 4.77 15.12 -2.86
N THR A 201 4.71 15.43 -1.56
CA THR A 201 5.24 16.70 -1.04
C THR A 201 6.77 16.76 -1.16
N ASN A 202 7.45 15.62 -1.01
CA ASN A 202 8.89 15.50 -1.21
C ASN A 202 9.29 15.45 -2.70
N ALA A 203 8.33 15.15 -3.58
CA ALA A 203 8.57 15.02 -5.02
C ALA A 203 8.36 16.34 -5.81
N LYS A 204 7.68 17.34 -5.23
CA LYS A 204 7.31 18.61 -5.90
C LYS A 204 8.49 19.56 -6.22
N GLY A 205 9.73 19.17 -5.90
CA GLY A 205 10.93 19.93 -6.27
C GLY A 205 11.47 19.65 -7.68
N GLU A 206 11.01 18.59 -8.36
CA GLU A 206 11.52 18.17 -9.67
C GLU A 206 10.39 18.13 -10.70
N ALA A 207 10.51 18.92 -11.77
CA ALA A 207 9.55 18.96 -12.86
C ALA A 207 9.45 17.58 -13.53
N GLY A 208 8.27 16.95 -13.45
CA GLY A 208 8.00 15.64 -14.03
C GLY A 208 8.58 14.50 -13.22
N VAL A 209 7.92 14.12 -12.12
CA VAL A 209 8.38 13.07 -11.21
C VAL A 209 8.28 11.71 -11.90
N SER A 210 9.36 11.30 -12.54
CA SER A 210 9.88 9.95 -12.35
C SER A 210 10.97 10.02 -11.31
N PHE A 211 11.08 9.01 -10.45
CA PHE A 211 12.08 8.97 -9.37
C PHE A 211 13.51 8.78 -9.93
N LYS A 212 13.97 9.70 -10.77
CA LYS A 212 15.18 9.64 -11.61
C LYS A 212 16.47 9.67 -10.80
N GLY A 213 16.40 9.79 -9.47
CA GLY A 213 17.53 9.67 -8.53
C GLY A 213 17.67 8.30 -7.85
N ILE A 214 16.75 7.35 -8.08
CA ILE A 214 16.80 6.02 -7.45
C ILE A 214 17.50 5.03 -8.40
N GLY A 215 18.83 5.04 -8.39
CA GLY A 215 19.63 3.97 -9.01
C GLY A 215 20.71 4.39 -10.00
N ALA A 216 20.95 5.68 -10.23
CA ALA A 216 22.13 6.14 -10.96
C ALA A 216 23.28 6.34 -9.94
N GLY A 217 24.38 5.59 -10.07
CA GLY A 217 25.59 5.73 -9.25
C GLY A 217 26.38 7.02 -9.55
N GLY A 218 25.71 8.16 -9.59
CA GLY A 218 26.28 9.48 -9.81
C GLY A 218 25.90 10.41 -8.67
N SER A 219 26.87 11.12 -8.14
CA SER A 219 26.76 12.11 -7.07
C SER A 219 25.80 13.24 -7.46
N GLN A 220 24.52 13.09 -7.16
CA GLN A 220 23.56 14.18 -7.18
C GLN A 220 22.63 14.06 -5.97
N SER A 221 22.87 14.94 -5.01
CA SER A 221 22.12 15.10 -3.77
C SER A 221 20.78 15.79 -4.03
N SER A 222 19.88 15.17 -4.81
CA SER A 222 18.46 15.51 -4.73
C SER A 222 17.74 14.46 -3.89
N SER A 223 17.19 14.92 -2.78
CA SER A 223 16.55 14.15 -1.74
C SER A 223 15.17 13.66 -2.19
N THR A 224 15.08 12.89 -3.27
CA THR A 224 13.92 12.03 -3.51
C THR A 224 14.05 10.80 -2.60
N ASN A 225 13.71 11.03 -1.33
CA ASN A 225 13.63 10.01 -0.30
C ASN A 225 12.37 9.17 -0.54
N ALA A 226 12.41 8.26 -1.51
CA ALA A 226 11.40 7.22 -1.53
C ALA A 226 11.50 6.45 -0.21
N GLU A 227 10.37 6.39 0.46
CA GLU A 227 10.20 5.88 1.82
C GLU A 227 10.29 4.36 1.83
N LYS A 228 9.88 3.74 0.72
CA LYS A 228 10.00 2.31 0.46
C LYS A 228 10.50 2.07 -0.95
N LYS A 229 11.41 1.10 -1.08
CA LYS A 229 12.03 0.73 -2.35
C LYS A 229 12.29 -0.78 -2.36
N GLY A 230 12.11 -1.40 -3.52
CA GLY A 230 12.55 -2.75 -3.79
C GLY A 230 13.19 -2.78 -5.17
N GLY A 231 14.39 -3.34 -5.27
CA GLY A 231 15.18 -3.29 -6.51
C GLY A 231 15.64 -1.87 -6.87
N LEU A 232 16.06 -1.67 -8.13
CA LEU A 232 16.45 -0.38 -8.70
C LEU A 232 15.65 -0.09 -9.97
N LEU A 233 14.57 0.70 -9.84
CA LEU A 233 13.64 0.98 -10.93
C LEU A 233 14.32 1.57 -12.16
N GLY A 234 15.30 2.48 -11.99
CA GLY A 234 16.05 3.08 -13.09
C GLY A 234 16.93 2.12 -13.89
N THR A 235 17.10 0.87 -13.43
CA THR A 235 17.87 -0.17 -14.13
C THR A 235 16.99 -1.17 -14.87
N CYS A 236 15.68 -1.18 -14.60
CA CYS A 236 14.73 -2.06 -15.27
C CYS A 236 14.60 -1.67 -16.74
N SER A 237 14.78 -2.65 -17.64
CA SER A 237 14.58 -2.46 -19.08
C SER A 237 13.75 -3.62 -19.65
N PRO A 238 12.83 -3.32 -20.60
CA PRO A 238 12.06 -4.33 -21.31
C PRO A 238 12.90 -5.31 -22.13
N ASP A 239 14.13 -4.90 -22.51
CA ASP A 239 14.92 -5.65 -23.49
C ASP A 239 15.63 -6.87 -22.90
N LYS A 240 15.95 -6.85 -21.59
CA LYS A 240 16.73 -7.90 -20.90
C LYS A 240 16.33 -8.09 -19.42
N PRO A 241 15.03 -8.25 -19.10
CA PRO A 241 14.52 -8.32 -17.72
C PRO A 241 15.18 -9.42 -16.86
N GLU A 242 15.60 -10.53 -17.47
CA GLU A 242 16.22 -11.68 -16.84
C GLU A 242 17.67 -11.47 -16.40
N THR A 243 18.35 -10.47 -16.96
CA THR A 243 19.78 -10.20 -16.69
C THR A 243 19.99 -9.15 -15.60
N VAL A 244 18.96 -8.35 -15.32
CA VAL A 244 19.03 -7.24 -14.36
C VAL A 244 18.55 -7.72 -12.99
N LYS A 245 19.47 -8.21 -12.15
CA LYS A 245 19.15 -8.71 -10.79
C LYS A 245 18.39 -7.68 -9.93
N THR A 246 18.69 -6.40 -10.12
CA THR A 246 18.04 -5.29 -9.43
C THR A 246 16.60 -5.06 -9.88
N CYS A 247 16.13 -5.75 -10.92
CA CYS A 247 14.74 -5.75 -11.39
C CYS A 247 14.03 -7.09 -11.11
N GLN A 248 14.55 -7.88 -10.16
CA GLN A 248 14.02 -9.21 -9.81
C GLN A 248 13.57 -9.27 -8.34
N SER A 249 13.23 -8.13 -7.75
CA SER A 249 12.60 -8.11 -6.43
C SER A 249 11.15 -8.54 -6.54
N PRO A 250 10.61 -9.34 -5.61
CA PRO A 250 9.19 -9.60 -5.57
C PRO A 250 8.47 -8.30 -5.19
N ILE A 251 7.47 -7.91 -5.97
CA ILE A 251 6.76 -6.63 -5.78
C ILE A 251 5.27 -6.82 -5.48
N ARG A 252 4.71 -7.95 -5.90
CA ARG A 252 3.30 -8.28 -5.72
C ARG A 252 3.12 -9.78 -5.61
N LEU A 253 2.34 -10.22 -4.63
CA LEU A 253 2.00 -11.64 -4.46
C LEU A 253 0.69 -11.95 -5.17
N SER A 254 0.45 -13.24 -5.39
CA SER A 254 -0.84 -13.83 -5.69
C SER A 254 -1.04 -14.98 -4.72
N VAL A 255 -2.02 -14.83 -3.83
CA VAL A 255 -2.32 -15.79 -2.77
C VAL A 255 -3.58 -16.57 -3.09
N ARG A 256 -3.65 -17.80 -2.62
CA ARG A 256 -4.82 -18.67 -2.75
C ARG A 256 -5.10 -19.35 -1.41
N GLU A 257 -6.36 -19.43 -1.04
CA GLU A 257 -6.79 -20.16 0.14
C GLU A 257 -6.41 -21.64 0.05
N LEU A 258 -6.11 -22.22 1.20
CA LEU A 258 -5.93 -23.67 1.34
C LEU A 258 -7.28 -24.39 1.31
N GLU A 259 -7.31 -25.60 0.75
CA GLU A 259 -8.51 -26.45 0.62
C GLU A 259 -8.83 -27.22 1.91
#